data_AF-A0A1Q9F477-F1
#
_entry.id   AF-A0A1Q9F477-F1
#
_cell.length_a   1.000
_cell.length_b   1.000
_cell.length_c   1.000
_cell.angle_alpha   90.00
_cell.angle_beta   90.00
_cell.angle_gamma   90.00
#
_symmetry.space_group_name_H-M   'P 1'
#
loop_
_entity.id
_entity.type
_entity.pdbx_description
1 polymer ?
#
loop_
_entity_poly.entity_id
_entity_poly.type
_entity_poly.pdbx_seq_one_letter_code
_entity_poly.pdbx_strand_id
1 'polypeptide(L)'
;MRRRPAQSSGIFRGLSRTALLILLLSHRCHAALNVADGFNITATEVHVGQGTWNPAWTLLVNYSPALQPVVNVSIGGQWLQLVFDASSAYAVVFMKEFATCQPPSLPSCYSYKEAEKHGGFHVCSENNDPKVICDTRPNDRWSCTSFLSNVVNTTPHTDVLMIDGLEYRQRGIEGLDTMMMELSGPTRHIFSWSAVPVRLLTDNLTAVTPGPMNLSLNLFEGVDGILGGSGPTLSCRNTTLWHLLLQRLNATRGWGGFAIAAMGPLCFGNY
;
A
#
# COMPACT_ATOMS: atom_id res chain seq x y z
N MET A 1 -34.75 36.41 -29.92
CA MET A 1 -34.44 36.98 -28.57
C MET A 1 -33.81 35.85 -27.76
N ARG A 2 -32.49 35.73 -27.51
CA ARG A 2 -31.47 36.56 -26.82
C ARG A 2 -31.82 37.01 -25.39
N ARG A 3 -30.93 36.61 -24.46
CA ARG A 3 -30.77 36.90 -23.00
C ARG A 3 -31.44 35.88 -22.07
N ARG A 4 -30.83 35.33 -21.01
CA ARG A 4 -29.47 35.24 -20.42
C ARG A 4 -29.50 34.04 -19.41
N PRO A 5 -28.36 33.46 -19.01
CA PRO A 5 -28.31 32.36 -18.05
C PRO A 5 -28.39 32.86 -16.60
N ALA A 6 -29.02 32.09 -15.72
CA ALA A 6 -28.98 32.30 -14.28
C ALA A 6 -27.70 31.69 -13.71
N GLN A 7 -26.82 32.56 -13.20
CA GLN A 7 -25.81 32.21 -12.20
C GLN A 7 -26.51 31.98 -10.86
N SER A 8 -26.25 30.84 -10.21
CA SER A 8 -26.36 30.76 -8.76
C SER A 8 -25.05 30.23 -8.19
N SER A 9 -24.34 31.16 -7.58
CA SER A 9 -23.23 30.96 -6.65
C SER A 9 -23.67 30.09 -5.46
N GLY A 10 -23.11 28.90 -5.35
CA GLY A 10 -23.16 28.05 -4.16
C GLY A 10 -21.79 27.96 -3.53
N ILE A 11 -21.56 28.80 -2.51
CA ILE A 11 -20.39 28.77 -1.63
C ILE A 11 -20.49 27.50 -0.77
N PHE A 12 -19.63 26.50 -1.01
CA PHE A 12 -19.32 25.48 0.01
C PHE A 12 -18.07 25.90 0.77
N ARG A 13 -18.29 26.51 1.93
CA ARG A 13 -17.29 26.74 2.96
C ARG A 13 -17.11 25.46 3.77
N GLY A 14 -15.85 25.04 3.88
CA GLY A 14 -15.28 24.46 5.09
C GLY A 14 -15.66 23.01 5.40
N LEU A 15 -14.78 22.08 5.01
CA LEU A 15 -14.46 20.90 5.81
C LEU A 15 -12.98 20.53 5.56
N SER A 16 -12.32 20.21 6.67
CA SER A 16 -10.89 20.13 6.92
C SER A 16 -10.07 19.40 5.84
N ARG A 17 -9.11 20.11 5.25
CA ARG A 17 -7.98 19.48 4.56
C ARG A 17 -7.01 18.98 5.62
N THR A 18 -7.14 17.72 6.03
CA THR A 18 -6.14 17.04 6.86
C THR A 18 -4.87 16.90 6.02
N ALA A 19 -3.85 17.71 6.33
CA ALA A 19 -2.54 17.61 5.72
C ALA A 19 -1.87 16.33 6.22
N LEU A 20 -1.68 15.37 5.32
CA LEU A 20 -0.77 14.25 5.52
C LEU A 20 0.66 14.79 5.33
N LEU A 21 1.33 15.16 6.43
CA LEU A 21 2.76 15.47 6.38
C LEU A 21 3.53 14.19 6.72
N ILE A 22 3.66 13.30 5.73
CA ILE A 22 4.74 12.31 5.77
C ILE A 22 5.96 13.03 5.20
N LEU A 23 6.94 13.32 6.05
CA LEU A 23 8.28 13.70 5.60
C LEU A 23 8.93 12.45 4.97
N LEU A 24 8.50 12.10 3.76
CA LEU A 24 9.32 11.30 2.85
C LEU A 24 10.38 12.26 2.31
N LEU A 25 11.64 11.84 2.40
CA LEU A 25 12.82 12.56 1.91
C LEU A 25 12.75 12.72 0.38
N SER A 26 11.92 13.62 -0.13
CA SER A 26 11.88 13.95 -1.56
C SER A 26 12.95 15.00 -1.89
N HIS A 27 14.08 14.55 -2.44
CA HIS A 27 14.96 15.19 -3.43
C HIS A 27 15.30 16.70 -3.40
N ARG A 28 15.19 17.42 -2.27
CA ARG A 28 15.74 18.79 -2.17
C ARG A 28 16.67 19.09 -1.00
N CYS A 29 17.11 18.07 -0.27
CA CYS A 29 18.35 18.17 0.48
C CYS A 29 19.50 17.68 -0.41
N HIS A 30 20.16 18.62 -1.10
CA HIS A 30 21.53 18.40 -1.54
C HIS A 30 22.41 18.36 -0.29
N ALA A 31 22.45 17.22 0.39
CA ALA A 31 23.56 16.86 1.24
C ALA A 31 24.39 15.86 0.44
N ALA A 32 25.62 16.23 0.12
CA ALA A 32 26.63 15.27 -0.29
C ALA A 32 26.76 14.25 0.85
N LEU A 33 26.12 13.09 0.69
CA LEU A 33 26.31 11.97 1.60
C LEU A 33 27.62 11.31 1.19
N ASN A 34 28.72 11.69 1.85
CA ASN A 34 29.93 10.88 1.79
C ASN A 34 29.62 9.54 2.45
N VAL A 35 29.46 8.51 1.62
CA VAL A 35 29.33 7.13 2.05
C VAL A 35 30.70 6.68 2.54
N ALA A 36 30.92 6.79 3.84
CA ALA A 36 31.93 6.04 4.56
C ALA A 36 31.22 4.87 5.25
N ASP A 37 31.80 3.67 5.09
CA ASP A 37 31.26 2.38 5.51
C ASP A 37 30.66 2.36 6.93
N GLY A 38 29.45 1.81 7.06
CA GLY A 38 28.96 1.26 8.34
C GLY A 38 27.80 1.98 9.06
N PHE A 39 26.84 2.60 8.36
CA PHE A 39 25.63 3.12 9.02
C PHE A 39 24.49 2.08 9.06
N ASN A 40 24.02 1.74 10.26
CA ASN A 40 22.96 0.74 10.51
C ASN A 40 21.69 1.48 10.95
N ILE A 41 20.71 1.68 10.06
CA ILE A 41 19.39 2.24 10.41
C ILE A 41 18.52 1.08 10.91
N THR A 42 18.34 0.95 12.23
CA THR A 42 17.78 -0.29 12.81
C THR A 42 16.26 -0.30 13.01
N ALA A 43 15.54 0.81 12.94
CA ALA A 43 14.08 0.90 12.78
C ALA A 43 13.66 2.38 12.87
N THR A 44 12.58 2.75 12.18
CA THR A 44 11.89 4.03 12.39
C THR A 44 10.47 3.78 12.89
N GLU A 45 10.02 4.60 13.84
CA GLU A 45 8.67 4.52 14.39
C GLU A 45 7.75 5.53 13.70
N VAL A 46 6.58 5.08 13.24
CA VAL A 46 5.51 5.96 12.76
C VAL A 46 4.41 6.01 13.81
N HIS A 47 4.22 7.19 14.42
CA HIS A 47 3.19 7.38 15.44
C HIS A 47 1.85 7.75 14.80
N VAL A 48 0.78 7.08 15.25
CA VAL A 48 -0.59 7.33 14.80
C VAL A 48 -1.44 7.84 15.98
N GLY A 49 -1.67 9.16 16.05
CA GLY A 49 -2.53 9.73 17.11
C GLY A 49 -2.67 11.26 17.18
N GLN A 50 -3.64 11.71 17.99
CA GLN A 50 -3.91 13.12 18.27
C GLN A 50 -3.21 13.62 19.54
N GLY A 51 -2.56 14.78 19.45
CA GLY A 51 -2.77 15.97 20.30
C GLY A 51 -2.50 15.96 21.81
N THR A 52 -2.62 14.84 22.50
CA THR A 52 -2.27 14.70 23.93
C THR A 52 -1.82 13.26 24.12
N TRP A 53 -0.62 13.07 24.69
CA TRP A 53 0.14 11.83 24.86
C TRP A 53 -0.61 10.68 25.57
N ASN A 54 -1.68 10.19 24.96
CA ASN A 54 -2.17 8.84 25.16
C ASN A 54 -1.24 7.90 24.39
N PRO A 55 -1.14 6.62 24.77
CA PRO A 55 -0.18 5.73 24.15
C PRO A 55 -0.40 5.70 22.63
N ALA A 56 0.58 6.26 21.93
CA ALA A 56 0.59 6.28 20.48
C ALA A 56 0.71 4.83 20.03
N TRP A 57 -0.19 4.43 19.13
CA TRP A 57 0.04 3.22 18.38
C TRP A 57 1.14 3.53 17.37
N THR A 58 2.15 2.67 17.34
CA THR A 58 3.31 2.80 16.48
C THR A 58 3.30 1.68 15.46
N LEU A 59 3.39 2.03 14.17
CA LEU A 59 3.70 1.06 13.14
C LEU A 59 5.22 0.84 13.10
N LEU A 60 5.65 -0.41 13.23
CA LEU A 60 7.05 -0.77 13.12
C LEU A 60 7.46 -0.75 11.65
N VAL A 61 8.43 0.10 11.32
CA VAL A 61 9.02 0.19 9.99
C VAL A 61 10.46 -0.29 10.04
N ASN A 62 10.76 -1.29 9.23
CA ASN A 62 12.11 -1.76 8.96
C ASN A 62 12.56 -1.26 7.59
N TYR A 63 13.80 -1.55 7.19
CA TYR A 63 14.29 -1.24 5.85
C TYR A 63 14.72 -2.51 5.13
N SER A 64 14.36 -2.62 3.85
CA SER A 64 14.84 -3.69 2.97
C SER A 64 16.33 -3.49 2.63
N PRO A 65 17.00 -4.49 2.03
CA PRO A 65 18.37 -4.32 1.50
C PRO A 65 18.47 -3.18 0.46
N ALA A 66 17.39 -2.90 -0.25
CA ALA A 66 17.26 -1.78 -1.19
C ALA A 66 16.87 -0.45 -0.51
N LEU A 67 16.96 -0.37 0.83
CA LEU A 67 16.63 0.80 1.66
C LEU A 67 15.18 1.29 1.51
N GLN A 68 14.25 0.41 1.14
CA GLN A 68 12.83 0.74 1.13
C GLN A 68 12.23 0.53 2.52
N PRO A 69 11.35 1.43 3.00
CA PRO A 69 10.64 1.22 4.25
C PRO A 69 9.69 0.02 4.10
N VAL A 70 9.81 -0.99 4.94
CA VAL A 70 8.97 -2.19 4.92
C VAL A 70 8.22 -2.37 6.23
N VAL A 71 7.02 -2.94 6.13
CA VAL A 71 6.15 -3.24 7.25
C VAL A 71 5.69 -4.69 7.19
N ASN A 72 5.49 -5.30 8.37
CA ASN A 72 4.99 -6.67 8.46
C ASN A 72 3.47 -6.70 8.43
N VAL A 73 2.92 -7.44 7.47
CA VAL A 73 1.47 -7.63 7.31
C VAL A 73 1.20 -9.11 7.10
N SER A 74 0.20 -9.66 7.79
CA SER A 74 -0.29 -10.99 7.44
C SER A 74 -1.33 -10.87 6.33
N ILE A 75 -1.16 -11.59 5.21
CA ILE A 75 -2.14 -11.69 4.12
C ILE A 75 -2.41 -13.16 3.86
N GLY A 76 -3.67 -13.59 3.93
CA GLY A 76 -4.04 -15.00 3.72
C GLY A 76 -3.36 -15.96 4.71
N GLY A 77 -3.11 -15.49 5.95
CA GLY A 77 -2.41 -16.25 6.99
C GLY A 77 -0.88 -16.24 6.88
N GLN A 78 -0.30 -15.57 5.87
CA GLN A 78 1.14 -15.53 5.63
C GLN A 78 1.70 -14.18 6.05
N TRP A 79 2.73 -14.15 6.90
CA TRP A 79 3.41 -12.91 7.28
C TRP A 79 4.39 -12.50 6.18
N LEU A 80 4.18 -11.30 5.64
CA LEU A 80 4.91 -10.73 4.51
C LEU A 80 5.55 -9.38 4.91
N GLN A 81 6.71 -9.08 4.33
CA GLN A 81 7.38 -7.79 4.40
C GLN A 81 7.04 -6.97 3.15
N LEU A 82 6.18 -5.95 3.32
CA LEU A 82 5.69 -5.12 2.22
C LEU A 82 6.32 -3.73 2.28
N VAL A 83 6.75 -3.20 1.13
CA VAL A 83 7.19 -1.81 1.03
C VAL A 83 6.02 -0.89 1.35
N PHE A 84 6.16 -0.03 2.35
CA PHE A 84 5.16 0.97 2.68
C PHE A 84 5.30 2.16 1.74
N ASP A 85 4.37 2.27 0.80
CA ASP A 85 4.32 3.38 -0.15
C ASP A 85 3.12 4.26 0.16
N ALA A 86 3.40 5.47 0.67
CA ALA A 86 2.35 6.42 0.96
C ALA A 86 1.69 7.01 -0.29
N SER A 87 2.32 6.90 -1.46
CA SER A 87 1.88 7.54 -2.71
C SER A 87 0.92 6.70 -3.54
N SER A 88 0.80 5.40 -3.23
CA SER A 88 -0.15 4.50 -3.88
C SER A 88 -1.16 3.92 -2.90
N ALA A 89 -2.21 3.32 -3.46
CA ALA A 89 -3.30 2.75 -2.70
C ALA A 89 -3.20 1.22 -2.60
N TYR A 90 -2.35 0.62 -3.42
CA TYR A 90 -2.41 -0.80 -3.70
C TYR A 90 -1.82 -1.63 -2.56
N ALA A 91 -2.55 -2.65 -2.11
CA ALA A 91 -1.92 -3.80 -1.48
C ALA A 91 -1.57 -4.77 -2.61
N VAL A 92 -0.29 -4.85 -2.95
CA VAL A 92 0.26 -5.71 -4.01
C VAL A 92 1.12 -6.76 -3.35
N VAL A 93 1.00 -8.02 -3.76
CA VAL A 93 1.88 -9.10 -3.30
C VAL A 93 2.51 -9.82 -4.48
N PHE A 94 3.78 -10.20 -4.33
CA PHE A 94 4.51 -10.99 -5.30
C PHE A 94 4.21 -12.47 -5.08
N MET A 95 3.71 -13.13 -6.12
CA MET A 95 3.33 -14.52 -6.09
C MET A 95 4.54 -15.44 -6.28
N LYS A 96 4.72 -16.34 -5.33
CA LYS A 96 5.74 -17.39 -5.39
C LYS A 96 5.56 -18.29 -6.63
N GLU A 97 4.33 -18.63 -6.99
CA GLU A 97 4.02 -19.54 -8.09
C GLU A 97 4.23 -18.97 -9.49
N PHE A 98 4.39 -17.64 -9.63
CA PHE A 98 4.50 -16.97 -10.93
C PHE A 98 5.88 -16.34 -11.17
N ALA A 99 6.88 -16.71 -10.37
CA ALA A 99 8.25 -16.19 -10.47
C ALA A 99 8.34 -14.65 -10.43
N THR A 100 7.38 -13.98 -9.79
CA THR A 100 7.40 -12.52 -9.58
C THR A 100 8.29 -12.11 -8.41
N CYS A 101 8.78 -13.10 -7.66
CA CYS A 101 9.60 -12.94 -6.48
C CYS A 101 11.08 -12.89 -6.85
N GLN A 102 11.75 -11.80 -6.46
CA GLN A 102 13.16 -11.59 -6.76
C GLN A 102 13.98 -11.21 -5.51
N PRO A 103 15.08 -11.95 -5.24
CA PRO A 103 15.54 -13.14 -5.96
C PRO A 103 14.61 -14.35 -5.75
N PRO A 104 14.61 -15.36 -6.66
CA PRO A 104 13.81 -16.58 -6.50
C PRO A 104 14.11 -17.38 -5.22
N SER A 105 15.27 -17.12 -4.60
CA SER A 105 15.68 -17.69 -3.31
C SER A 105 15.01 -17.05 -2.10
N LEU A 106 14.17 -16.02 -2.28
CA LEU A 106 13.45 -15.41 -1.17
C LEU A 106 12.48 -16.40 -0.50
N PRO A 107 12.57 -16.59 0.82
CA PRO A 107 11.74 -17.56 1.52
C PRO A 107 10.28 -17.12 1.71
N SER A 108 9.98 -15.82 1.69
CA SER A 108 8.75 -15.24 2.28
C SER A 108 7.68 -14.76 1.30
N CYS A 109 7.77 -15.10 0.01
CA CYS A 109 6.76 -14.65 -0.93
C CYS A 109 5.36 -15.23 -0.71
N TYR A 110 4.34 -14.45 -1.10
CA TYR A 110 2.95 -14.86 -0.99
C TYR A 110 2.67 -16.09 -1.88
N SER A 111 2.12 -17.12 -1.29
CA SER A 111 1.61 -18.30 -1.98
C SER A 111 0.10 -18.31 -1.96
N TYR A 112 -0.53 -18.22 -3.13
CA TYR A 112 -2.00 -18.34 -3.20
C TYR A 112 -2.46 -19.75 -2.83
N LYS A 113 -1.60 -20.77 -3.01
CA LYS A 113 -1.88 -22.15 -2.61
C LYS A 113 -1.92 -22.31 -1.09
N GLU A 114 -1.06 -21.61 -0.37
CA GLU A 114 -1.14 -21.57 1.10
C GLU A 114 -2.37 -20.79 1.56
N ALA A 115 -2.67 -19.63 0.95
CA ALA A 115 -3.88 -18.86 1.25
C ALA A 115 -5.17 -19.67 0.99
N GLU A 116 -5.18 -20.54 -0.02
CA GLU A 116 -6.29 -21.46 -0.31
C GLU A 116 -6.57 -22.44 0.82
N LYS A 117 -5.53 -22.99 1.47
CA LYS A 117 -5.70 -23.88 2.63
C LYS A 117 -6.41 -23.19 3.79
N HIS A 118 -6.29 -21.87 3.88
CA HIS A 118 -6.95 -21.04 4.89
C HIS A 118 -8.31 -20.49 4.42
N GLY A 119 -8.65 -20.64 3.13
CA GLY A 119 -9.87 -20.16 2.53
C GLY A 119 -10.09 -18.65 2.62
N GLY A 120 -9.00 -17.88 2.69
CA GLY A 120 -9.05 -16.43 2.88
C GLY A 120 -9.21 -15.63 1.59
N PHE A 121 -8.73 -16.14 0.46
CA PHE A 121 -8.65 -15.37 -0.78
C PHE A 121 -9.83 -15.62 -1.74
N HIS A 122 -10.42 -14.54 -2.22
CA HIS A 122 -11.57 -14.52 -3.11
C HIS A 122 -11.25 -13.72 -4.37
N VAL A 123 -11.38 -14.36 -5.54
CA VAL A 123 -11.11 -13.72 -6.83
C VAL A 123 -12.28 -12.83 -7.22
N CYS A 124 -11.97 -11.61 -7.65
CA CYS A 124 -12.98 -10.64 -8.05
C CYS A 124 -13.48 -10.88 -9.48
N SER A 125 -14.78 -10.70 -9.70
CA SER A 125 -15.44 -10.93 -10.99
C SER A 125 -14.86 -10.10 -12.14
N GLU A 126 -14.31 -8.95 -11.81
CA GLU A 126 -13.71 -7.97 -12.70
C GLU A 126 -12.53 -8.58 -13.45
N ASN A 127 -11.80 -9.53 -12.86
CA ASN A 127 -10.75 -10.29 -13.57
C ASN A 127 -11.24 -11.05 -14.80
N ASN A 128 -12.55 -11.28 -14.92
CA ASN A 128 -13.14 -11.97 -16.07
C ASN A 128 -13.82 -11.01 -17.06
N ASP A 129 -13.83 -9.70 -16.79
CA ASP A 129 -14.38 -8.68 -17.70
C ASP A 129 -13.32 -7.61 -18.02
N PRO A 130 -12.63 -7.69 -19.18
CA PRO A 130 -11.61 -6.72 -19.57
C PRO A 130 -12.17 -5.31 -19.82
N LYS A 131 -13.50 -5.12 -19.84
CA LYS A 131 -14.12 -3.80 -19.95
C LYS A 131 -14.16 -3.06 -18.61
N VAL A 132 -14.01 -3.76 -17.49
CA VAL A 132 -14.03 -3.17 -16.15
C VAL A 132 -12.61 -2.78 -15.76
N ILE A 133 -12.21 -1.57 -16.14
CA ILE A 133 -10.95 -0.94 -15.72
C ILE A 133 -11.11 -0.29 -14.34
N CYS A 134 -12.30 0.24 -14.08
CA CYS A 134 -12.62 1.10 -12.95
C CYS A 134 -14.07 0.84 -12.55
N ASP A 135 -14.30 0.20 -11.41
CA ASP A 135 -15.65 -0.03 -10.92
C ASP A 135 -16.17 1.21 -10.19
N THR A 136 -16.93 2.02 -10.95
CA THR A 136 -17.58 3.23 -10.44
C THR A 136 -19.03 2.99 -9.99
N ARG A 137 -19.48 1.73 -9.95
CA ARG A 137 -20.87 1.40 -9.60
C ARG A 137 -21.15 1.81 -8.14
N PRO A 138 -22.24 2.56 -7.88
CA PRO A 138 -22.62 2.91 -6.52
C PRO A 138 -23.04 1.65 -5.74
N ASN A 139 -22.48 1.48 -4.54
CA ASN A 139 -22.69 0.37 -3.58
C ASN A 139 -21.66 -0.79 -3.58
N ASP A 140 -20.40 -0.53 -3.98
CA ASP A 140 -19.12 -1.01 -3.40
C ASP A 140 -18.97 -2.44 -2.82
N ARG A 141 -19.84 -3.39 -3.18
CA ARG A 141 -19.61 -4.78 -2.84
C ARG A 141 -18.75 -5.37 -3.94
N TRP A 142 -17.46 -5.41 -3.67
CA TRP A 142 -16.51 -6.34 -4.26
C TRP A 142 -17.23 -7.66 -4.58
N SER A 143 -17.55 -7.89 -5.86
CA SER A 143 -18.20 -9.14 -6.28
C SER A 143 -17.13 -10.22 -6.43
N CYS A 144 -16.46 -10.52 -5.32
CA CYS A 144 -15.43 -11.55 -5.25
C CYS A 144 -16.07 -12.77 -4.62
N THR A 145 -16.76 -13.55 -5.46
CA THR A 145 -17.58 -14.69 -5.05
C THR A 145 -16.92 -16.03 -5.36
N SER A 146 -15.94 -16.04 -6.25
CA SER A 146 -15.29 -17.27 -6.71
C SER A 146 -14.21 -17.68 -5.71
N PHE A 147 -14.44 -18.78 -5.01
CA PHE A 147 -13.38 -19.45 -4.27
C PHE A 147 -12.32 -19.96 -5.26
N LEU A 148 -11.08 -19.85 -4.83
CA LEU A 148 -9.78 -19.98 -5.48
C LEU A 148 -9.51 -21.06 -6.54
N SER A 149 -10.45 -21.96 -6.84
CA SER A 149 -10.16 -23.20 -7.57
C SER A 149 -9.53 -22.98 -8.95
N ASN A 150 -9.51 -21.76 -9.48
CA ASN A 150 -8.90 -21.43 -10.76
C ASN A 150 -8.17 -20.06 -10.80
N VAL A 151 -7.35 -19.68 -9.81
CA VAL A 151 -6.43 -18.53 -9.98
C VAL A 151 -5.62 -18.66 -11.28
N VAL A 152 -5.21 -19.87 -11.63
CA VAL A 152 -4.51 -20.19 -12.88
C VAL A 152 -5.34 -19.90 -14.14
N ASN A 153 -6.67 -20.00 -14.09
CA ASN A 153 -7.53 -19.70 -15.25
C ASN A 153 -8.12 -18.28 -15.19
N THR A 154 -7.76 -17.50 -14.17
CA THR A 154 -8.20 -16.12 -14.04
C THR A 154 -7.37 -15.25 -14.97
N THR A 155 -8.02 -14.34 -15.71
CA THR A 155 -7.30 -13.45 -16.63
C THR A 155 -6.67 -12.30 -15.83
N PRO A 156 -5.32 -12.17 -15.79
CA PRO A 156 -4.69 -11.10 -15.04
C PRO A 156 -4.84 -9.77 -15.78
N HIS A 157 -5.16 -8.72 -15.03
CA HIS A 157 -5.29 -7.36 -15.53
C HIS A 157 -3.93 -6.67 -15.63
N THR A 158 -3.74 -5.91 -16.70
CA THR A 158 -2.63 -4.95 -16.81
C THR A 158 -3.03 -3.63 -16.19
N ASP A 159 -2.12 -3.04 -15.44
CA ASP A 159 -2.32 -1.74 -14.81
C ASP A 159 -0.96 -1.01 -14.68
N VAL A 160 -1.04 0.24 -14.26
CA VAL A 160 0.11 1.12 -14.06
C VAL A 160 0.17 1.57 -12.60
N LEU A 161 1.32 1.33 -11.99
CA LEU A 161 1.66 1.74 -10.65
C LEU A 161 2.67 2.89 -10.71
N MET A 162 2.33 4.04 -10.15
CA MET A 162 3.25 5.18 -10.05
C MET A 162 3.90 5.18 -8.68
N ILE A 163 5.23 5.07 -8.62
CA ILE A 163 6.01 5.16 -7.37
C ILE A 163 7.14 6.16 -7.58
N ASP A 164 7.19 7.19 -6.76
CA ASP A 164 8.20 8.26 -6.84
C ASP A 164 8.33 8.90 -8.25
N GLY A 165 7.21 8.97 -8.97
CA GLY A 165 7.16 9.51 -10.33
C GLY A 165 7.66 8.55 -11.42
N LEU A 166 8.10 7.34 -11.06
CA LEU A 166 8.39 6.27 -12.00
C LEU A 166 7.13 5.45 -12.26
N GLU A 167 6.89 5.17 -13.54
CA GLU A 167 5.78 4.34 -14.00
C GLU A 167 6.21 2.88 -14.02
N TYR A 168 5.48 2.01 -13.33
CA TYR A 168 5.65 0.57 -13.35
C TYR A 168 4.45 -0.09 -13.99
N ARG A 169 4.68 -0.83 -15.07
CA ARG A 169 3.67 -1.73 -15.62
C ARG A 169 3.60 -2.95 -14.73
N GLN A 170 2.38 -3.25 -14.29
CA GLN A 170 2.08 -4.41 -13.48
C GLN A 170 1.02 -5.26 -14.16
N ARG A 171 1.07 -6.56 -13.90
CA ARG A 171 0.04 -7.50 -14.30
C ARG A 171 -0.31 -8.42 -13.14
N GLY A 172 -1.59 -8.52 -12.82
CA GLY A 172 -2.01 -9.28 -11.65
C GLY A 172 -3.50 -9.52 -11.55
N ILE A 173 -3.86 -10.33 -10.58
CA ILE A 173 -5.22 -10.76 -10.28
C ILE A 173 -5.73 -9.98 -9.07
N GLU A 174 -6.88 -9.35 -9.20
CA GLU A 174 -7.52 -8.62 -8.11
C GLU A 174 -8.35 -9.56 -7.24
N GLY A 175 -8.25 -9.41 -5.92
CA GLY A 175 -9.00 -10.24 -4.99
C GLY A 175 -9.26 -9.57 -3.66
N LEU A 176 -9.95 -10.29 -2.80
CA LEU A 176 -10.06 -9.99 -1.38
C LEU A 176 -9.31 -11.07 -0.61
N ASP A 177 -8.54 -10.69 0.41
CA ASP A 177 -7.97 -11.63 1.36
C ASP A 177 -8.21 -11.18 2.80
N THR A 178 -8.02 -12.11 3.72
CA THR A 178 -7.83 -11.82 5.13
C THR A 178 -6.51 -11.08 5.34
N MET A 179 -6.54 -9.99 6.10
CA MET A 179 -5.33 -9.25 6.43
C MET A 179 -5.23 -8.97 7.93
N MET A 180 -4.00 -9.01 8.45
CA MET A 180 -3.70 -8.62 9.82
C MET A 180 -2.53 -7.66 9.84
N MET A 181 -2.63 -6.62 10.67
CA MET A 181 -1.55 -5.66 10.89
C MET A 181 -1.30 -5.54 12.39
N GLU A 182 -0.02 -5.59 12.73
CA GLU A 182 0.43 -5.39 14.10
C GLU A 182 0.83 -3.94 14.32
N LEU A 183 0.34 -3.36 15.42
CA LEU A 183 0.80 -2.08 15.93
C LEU A 183 1.41 -2.27 17.31
N SER A 184 2.55 -1.62 17.51
CA SER A 184 3.22 -1.49 18.79
C SER A 184 2.56 -0.41 19.63
N GLY A 185 2.62 -0.57 20.95
CA GLY A 185 2.05 0.34 21.94
C GLY A 185 2.37 -0.20 23.34
N PRO A 186 1.67 0.25 24.40
CA PRO A 186 1.81 -0.32 25.74
C PRO A 186 1.50 -1.82 25.77
N THR A 187 0.64 -2.26 24.85
CA THR A 187 0.38 -3.66 24.56
C THR A 187 0.46 -3.85 23.05
N ARG A 188 1.04 -4.97 22.61
CA ARG A 188 1.03 -5.39 21.20
C ARG A 188 -0.43 -5.60 20.79
N HIS A 189 -0.88 -4.93 19.74
CA HIS A 189 -2.24 -5.09 19.24
C HIS A 189 -2.25 -5.50 17.78
N ILE A 190 -3.05 -6.52 17.49
CA ILE A 190 -3.20 -7.07 16.14
C ILE A 190 -4.60 -6.72 15.66
N PHE A 191 -4.66 -5.92 14.62
CA PHE A 191 -5.89 -5.64 13.90
C PHE A 191 -6.08 -6.69 12.81
N SER A 192 -7.30 -7.19 12.67
CA SER A 192 -7.66 -8.20 11.67
C SER A 192 -8.90 -7.78 10.91
N TRP A 193 -8.87 -8.03 9.60
CA TRP A 193 -9.96 -7.80 8.66
C TRP A 193 -10.13 -9.05 7.80
N SER A 194 -11.38 -9.47 7.62
CA SER A 194 -11.72 -10.69 6.89
C SER A 194 -11.73 -10.54 5.37
N ALA A 195 -11.77 -9.30 4.87
CA ALA A 195 -11.89 -9.01 3.44
C ALA A 195 -11.25 -7.66 3.13
N VAL A 196 -10.03 -7.68 2.63
CA VAL A 196 -9.28 -6.48 2.21
C VAL A 196 -8.80 -6.66 0.77
N PRO A 197 -8.92 -5.64 -0.08
CA PRO A 197 -8.44 -5.70 -1.45
C PRO A 197 -6.95 -6.00 -1.54
N VAL A 198 -6.58 -6.92 -2.41
CA VAL A 198 -5.19 -7.28 -2.73
C VAL A 198 -5.03 -7.58 -4.22
N ARG A 199 -3.88 -7.24 -4.78
CA ARG A 199 -3.47 -7.63 -6.13
C ARG A 199 -2.38 -8.68 -6.03
N LEU A 200 -2.61 -9.84 -6.63
CA LEU A 200 -1.60 -10.88 -6.75
C LEU A 200 -0.88 -10.70 -8.09
N LEU A 201 0.42 -10.36 -8.08
CA LEU A 201 1.14 -10.16 -9.33
C LEU A 201 1.50 -11.49 -9.99
N THR A 202 1.21 -11.58 -11.30
CA THR A 202 1.54 -12.75 -12.13
C THR A 202 2.81 -12.53 -12.95
N ASP A 203 3.22 -11.28 -13.13
CA ASP A 203 4.39 -10.90 -13.91
C ASP A 203 5.27 -9.96 -13.06
N ASN A 204 6.57 -9.90 -13.35
CA ASN A 204 7.47 -8.94 -12.70
C ASN A 204 7.03 -7.50 -12.97
N LEU A 205 7.21 -6.62 -11.98
CA LEU A 205 7.07 -5.17 -12.18
C LEU A 205 8.11 -4.70 -13.20
N THR A 206 7.64 -3.99 -14.23
CA THR A 206 8.52 -3.47 -15.28
C THR A 206 8.44 -1.95 -15.30
N ALA A 207 9.55 -1.30 -14.96
CA ALA A 207 9.65 0.16 -15.04
C ALA A 207 9.58 0.60 -16.51
N VAL A 208 8.76 1.62 -16.77
CA VAL A 208 8.66 2.28 -18.07
C VAL A 208 9.69 3.40 -18.09
N THR A 209 10.86 3.13 -18.65
CA THR A 209 11.90 4.14 -18.82
C THR A 209 11.83 4.78 -20.21
N PRO A 210 11.87 6.12 -20.33
CA PRO A 210 12.01 6.77 -21.62
C PRO A 210 13.45 6.58 -22.14
N GLY A 211 13.68 5.51 -22.90
CA GLY A 211 14.94 5.25 -23.60
C GLY A 211 15.59 3.91 -23.23
N PRO A 212 16.77 3.58 -23.80
CA PRO A 212 17.46 2.30 -23.60
C PRO A 212 18.14 2.17 -22.22
N MET A 213 17.76 2.98 -21.23
CA MET A 213 18.32 2.89 -19.89
C MET A 213 17.71 1.69 -19.17
N ASN A 214 18.48 0.61 -19.10
CA ASN A 214 18.30 -0.47 -18.15
C ASN A 214 18.67 0.04 -16.75
N LEU A 215 17.83 0.89 -16.17
CA LEU A 215 17.89 1.17 -14.74
C LEU A 215 17.47 -0.13 -14.03
N SER A 216 18.43 -0.81 -13.42
CA SER A 216 18.15 -1.94 -12.54
C SER A 216 17.49 -1.39 -11.28
N LEU A 217 16.19 -1.19 -11.35
CA LEU A 217 15.37 -0.73 -10.23
C LEU A 217 15.05 -1.95 -9.36
N ASN A 218 16.08 -2.45 -8.67
CA ASN A 218 15.96 -3.48 -7.64
C ASN A 218 15.27 -2.94 -6.38
N LEU A 219 14.37 -1.95 -6.50
CA LEU A 219 13.64 -1.31 -5.40
C LEU A 219 12.87 -2.34 -4.58
N PHE A 220 12.38 -3.38 -5.25
CA PHE A 220 11.60 -4.45 -4.63
C PHE A 220 12.41 -5.75 -4.47
N GLU A 221 13.73 -5.67 -4.55
CA GLU A 221 14.56 -6.82 -4.23
C GLU A 221 14.49 -7.10 -2.73
N GLY A 222 14.18 -8.35 -2.37
CA GLY A 222 14.13 -8.76 -0.98
C GLY A 222 12.82 -8.45 -0.25
N VAL A 223 11.76 -8.03 -0.95
CA VAL A 223 10.45 -7.73 -0.35
C VAL A 223 9.36 -8.60 -0.96
N ASP A 224 8.25 -8.77 -0.25
CA ASP A 224 7.16 -9.67 -0.65
C ASP A 224 6.02 -8.93 -1.38
N GLY A 225 6.09 -7.60 -1.45
CA GLY A 225 5.10 -6.77 -2.12
C GLY A 225 5.13 -5.31 -1.69
N ILE A 226 4.00 -4.63 -1.87
CA ILE A 226 3.81 -3.19 -1.65
C ILE A 226 2.51 -2.99 -0.86
N LEU A 227 2.57 -2.11 0.14
CA LEU A 227 1.43 -1.66 0.90
C LEU A 227 1.22 -0.16 0.68
N GLY A 228 0.15 0.16 -0.04
CA GLY A 228 -0.27 1.52 -0.33
C GLY A 228 -0.96 2.22 0.84
N GLY A 229 -0.57 3.47 1.10
CA GLY A 229 -1.13 4.34 2.13
C GLY A 229 -2.21 5.31 1.65
N SER A 230 -2.36 5.59 0.35
CA SER A 230 -3.30 6.63 -0.10
C SER A 230 -3.85 6.47 -1.52
N GLY A 231 -5.00 7.09 -1.79
CA GLY A 231 -5.64 7.06 -3.11
C GLY A 231 -6.61 5.90 -3.33
N PRO A 232 -7.17 5.78 -4.53
CA PRO A 232 -8.06 4.68 -4.90
C PRO A 232 -7.27 3.40 -5.17
N THR A 233 -7.70 2.30 -4.56
CA THR A 233 -7.25 0.93 -4.83
C THR A 233 -7.74 0.42 -6.17
N LEU A 234 -7.28 -0.80 -6.49
CA LEU A 234 -7.75 -1.69 -7.55
C LEU A 234 -9.20 -1.44 -7.97
N SER A 235 -9.42 -1.38 -9.28
CA SER A 235 -10.70 -1.01 -9.88
C SER A 235 -11.26 0.34 -9.37
N CYS A 236 -10.40 1.31 -9.04
CA CYS A 236 -10.74 2.67 -8.57
C CYS A 236 -11.49 2.78 -7.23
N ARG A 237 -11.38 1.79 -6.35
CA ARG A 237 -12.17 1.75 -5.11
C ARG A 237 -11.47 2.49 -3.97
N ASN A 238 -12.21 3.12 -3.07
CA ASN A 238 -11.59 3.95 -2.01
C ASN A 238 -11.22 3.19 -0.72
N THR A 239 -11.04 1.87 -0.80
CA THR A 239 -10.81 1.02 0.39
C THR A 239 -9.43 0.36 0.31
N THR A 240 -8.50 0.86 1.13
CA THR A 240 -7.16 0.31 1.34
C THR A 240 -7.04 -0.31 2.75
N LEU A 241 -6.05 -1.18 3.00
CA LEU A 241 -5.76 -1.65 4.37
C LEU A 241 -5.46 -0.48 5.32
N TRP A 242 -4.69 0.51 4.85
CA TRP A 242 -4.36 1.71 5.63
C TRP A 242 -5.61 2.52 5.99
N HIS A 243 -6.53 2.68 5.04
CA HIS A 243 -7.81 3.34 5.26
C HIS A 243 -8.63 2.63 6.34
N LEU A 244 -8.73 1.29 6.26
CA LEU A 244 -9.42 0.47 7.26
C LEU A 244 -8.77 0.57 8.65
N LEU A 245 -7.44 0.64 8.71
CA LEU A 245 -6.72 0.88 9.96
C LEU A 245 -7.09 2.23 10.57
N LEU A 246 -7.00 3.31 9.79
CA LEU A 246 -7.34 4.65 10.25
C LEU A 246 -8.79 4.73 10.73
N GLN A 247 -9.73 4.13 10.00
CA GLN A 247 -11.13 4.04 10.44
C GLN A 247 -11.25 3.35 11.80
N ARG A 248 -10.57 2.21 12.00
CA ARG A 248 -10.65 1.44 13.24
C ARG A 248 -10.01 2.15 14.43
N LEU A 249 -8.88 2.80 14.19
CA LEU A 249 -8.23 3.66 15.18
C LEU A 249 -9.09 4.86 15.57
N ASN A 250 -10.05 5.25 14.70
CA ASN A 250 -10.88 6.40 14.97
C ASN A 250 -12.32 6.17 15.41
N ALA A 251 -12.84 4.97 15.15
CA ALA A 251 -13.93 4.38 15.89
C ALA A 251 -13.56 4.15 17.38
N THR A 252 -12.33 3.73 17.67
CA THR A 252 -11.88 3.45 19.05
C THR A 252 -11.60 4.69 19.89
N ARG A 253 -11.36 5.86 19.28
CA ARG A 253 -10.91 7.08 19.99
C ARG A 253 -11.97 8.17 20.17
N GLY A 254 -13.17 8.02 19.61
CA GLY A 254 -14.24 9.01 19.76
C GLY A 254 -13.89 10.37 19.14
N TRP A 255 -14.19 10.55 17.86
CA TRP A 255 -14.26 11.85 17.15
C TRP A 255 -13.23 12.93 17.57
N GLY A 256 -11.99 12.77 17.11
CA GLY A 256 -11.00 13.84 17.03
C GLY A 256 -10.01 13.55 15.90
N GLY A 257 -9.84 14.50 14.96
CA GLY A 257 -9.07 14.31 13.71
C GLY A 257 -7.58 14.01 13.85
N PHE A 258 -7.06 13.08 13.05
CA PHE A 258 -5.71 12.50 13.21
C PHE A 258 -4.60 13.40 12.71
N ALA A 259 -3.45 13.35 13.40
CA ALA A 259 -2.15 13.69 12.85
C ALA A 259 -1.33 12.41 12.72
N ILE A 260 -0.66 12.22 11.58
CA ILE A 260 0.36 11.20 11.38
C ILE A 260 1.69 11.93 11.48
N ALA A 261 2.53 11.55 12.44
CA ALA A 261 3.88 12.09 12.59
C ALA A 261 4.88 10.98 12.28
N ALA A 262 5.58 11.10 11.16
CA ALA A 262 6.77 10.30 10.89
C ALA A 262 7.96 11.01 11.55
N MET A 263 8.61 10.37 12.52
CA MET A 263 9.88 10.86 13.07
C MET A 263 11.01 10.27 12.21
N GLY A 264 11.54 11.08 11.30
CA GLY A 264 12.85 10.79 10.69
C GLY A 264 13.98 11.04 11.69
N PRO A 265 15.18 10.47 11.48
CA PRO A 265 16.35 10.87 12.24
C PRO A 265 16.55 12.38 12.10
N LEU A 266 16.58 13.08 13.23
CA LEU A 266 16.86 14.51 13.28
C LEU A 266 18.31 14.71 12.84
N CYS A 267 18.51 15.17 11.60
CA CYS A 267 19.79 15.68 11.13
C CYS A 267 20.09 17.00 11.85
N PHE A 268 20.53 16.93 13.11
CA PHE A 268 21.21 18.05 13.76
C PHE A 268 22.67 18.06 13.30
N GLY A 269 22.92 18.68 12.15
CA GLY A 269 24.24 19.21 11.84
C GLY A 269 24.41 20.53 12.57
N ASN A 270 25.06 20.51 13.74
CA ASN A 270 25.71 21.72 14.23
C ASN A 270 27.04 21.83 13.48
N TYR A 271 27.25 23.00 12.87
CA TYR A 271 28.58 23.47 12.50
C TYR A 271 29.51 23.51 13.72
#